data_AF-A0A368F159-F1
#
_entry.id   AF-A0A368F159-F1
#
_cell.length_a   1.000
_cell.length_b   1.000
_cell.length_c   1.000
_cell.angle_alpha   90.00
_cell.angle_beta   90.00
_cell.angle_gamma   90.00
#
_symmetry.space_group_name_H-M   'P 1'
#
loop_
_entity.id
_entity.type
_entity.pdbx_description
1 polymer ?
#
loop_
_entity_poly.entity_id
_entity_poly.type
_entity_poly.pdbx_seq_one_letter_code
_entity_poly.pdbx_strand_id
1 'polypeptide(L)'
;MEMTKRFIKGLKGVENIYTQHEPYIKTIMENVARGKLSDQQYPYVTGDITSSRQDNLIMLIVGGATFEEALFVRSQNEKRMQGGGGPAVTLATTFMHNTTSFIQQFSISSHWAR
;
A
#
# COMPACT_ATOMS: atom_id res chain seq x y z
N MET A 1 -21.20 20.53 -18.55
CA MET A 1 -19.78 20.09 -18.52
C MET A 1 -19.46 19.14 -17.35
N GLU A 2 -20.45 18.48 -16.73
CA GLU A 2 -20.21 17.50 -15.65
C GLU A 2 -20.18 16.04 -16.17
N MET A 3 -20.96 15.74 -17.21
CA MET A 3 -21.03 14.42 -17.85
C MET A 3 -19.67 13.98 -18.41
N THR A 4 -18.89 14.89 -19.00
CA THR A 4 -17.61 14.56 -19.65
C THR A 4 -16.52 14.13 -18.66
N LYS A 5 -16.56 14.59 -17.39
CA LYS A 5 -15.60 14.15 -16.37
C LYS A 5 -15.87 12.71 -15.89
N ARG A 6 -17.13 12.28 -15.88
CA ARG A 6 -17.48 10.88 -15.60
C ARG A 6 -17.09 9.95 -16.76
N PHE A 7 -17.21 10.41 -18.00
CA PHE A 7 -16.85 9.62 -19.19
C PHE A 7 -15.34 9.40 -19.36
N ILE A 8 -14.49 10.37 -19.00
CA ILE A 8 -13.02 10.22 -19.12
C ILE A 8 -12.45 9.22 -18.10
N LYS A 9 -13.12 9.02 -16.95
CA LYS A 9 -12.77 7.94 -16.00
C LYS A 9 -13.11 6.54 -16.54
N GLY A 10 -14.06 6.43 -17.46
CA GLY A 10 -14.46 5.15 -18.08
C GLY A 10 -13.46 4.61 -19.12
N LEU A 11 -12.63 5.47 -19.72
CA LEU A 11 -11.72 5.10 -20.82
C LEU A 11 -10.28 4.73 -20.38
N LYS A 12 -9.98 4.85 -19.08
CA LYS A 12 -8.75 4.34 -18.43
C LYS A 12 -9.09 3.54 -17.17
N GLY A 13 -10.30 2.99 -17.13
CA GLY A 13 -10.80 2.17 -16.03
C GLY A 13 -10.34 0.74 -16.19
N VAL A 14 -9.94 0.15 -15.07
CA VAL A 14 -9.52 -1.25 -14.84
C VAL A 14 -9.90 -2.19 -16.00
N GLU A 15 -8.89 -2.70 -16.71
CA GLU A 15 -9.09 -3.60 -17.87
C GLU A 15 -9.92 -4.83 -17.50
N ASN A 16 -9.87 -5.23 -16.24
CA ASN A 16 -10.54 -6.40 -15.71
C ASN A 16 -11.37 -6.07 -14.46
N ILE A 17 -12.66 -6.39 -14.49
CA ILE A 17 -13.56 -6.19 -13.35
C ILE A 17 -13.14 -6.94 -12.08
N TYR A 18 -12.40 -8.04 -12.24
CA TYR A 18 -11.90 -8.85 -11.13
C TYR A 18 -10.71 -8.20 -10.40
N THR A 19 -10.07 -7.19 -11.01
CA THR A 19 -8.88 -6.51 -10.45
C THR A 19 -9.16 -5.04 -10.13
N GLN A 20 -10.41 -4.71 -9.80
CA GLN A 20 -10.79 -3.35 -9.45
C GLN A 20 -10.32 -2.91 -8.06
N HIS A 21 -10.15 -3.87 -7.16
CA HIS A 21 -9.59 -3.62 -5.85
C HIS A 21 -8.13 -3.15 -5.97
N GLU A 22 -7.76 -2.21 -5.11
CA GLU A 22 -6.38 -1.78 -4.95
C GLU A 22 -6.02 -1.88 -3.46
N PRO A 23 -4.85 -2.44 -3.12
CA PRO A 23 -4.46 -2.60 -1.72
C PRO A 23 -4.20 -1.24 -1.08
N TYR A 24 -4.56 -1.08 0.20
CA TYR A 24 -4.43 0.18 0.93
C TYR A 24 -3.01 0.75 0.93
N ILE A 25 -1.99 -0.13 0.86
CA ILE A 25 -0.59 0.28 0.78
C ILE A 25 -0.30 1.23 -0.39
N LYS A 26 -1.10 1.17 -1.47
CA LYS A 26 -1.01 2.11 -2.59
C LYS A 26 -1.13 3.54 -2.11
N THR A 27 -2.16 3.85 -1.32
CA THR A 27 -2.40 5.19 -0.81
C THR A 27 -1.26 5.66 0.08
N ILE A 28 -0.74 4.78 0.94
CA ILE A 28 0.39 5.08 1.82
C ILE A 28 1.62 5.43 0.98
N MET A 29 2.00 4.56 0.02
CA MET A 29 3.19 4.75 -0.81
C MET A 29 3.10 6.00 -1.68
N GLU A 30 1.93 6.31 -2.25
CA GLU A 30 1.72 7.54 -3.02
C GLU A 30 1.88 8.79 -2.15
N ASN A 31 1.38 8.76 -0.92
CA ASN A 31 1.52 9.86 0.02
C ASN A 31 2.97 10.04 0.47
N VAL A 32 3.69 8.95 0.75
CA VAL A 32 5.14 9.00 1.05
C VAL A 32 5.91 9.60 -0.13
N ALA A 33 5.67 9.11 -1.35
CA ALA A 33 6.36 9.58 -2.55
C ALA A 33 6.13 11.09 -2.82
N ARG A 34 4.98 11.63 -2.40
CA ARG A 34 4.62 13.05 -2.53
C ARG A 34 4.97 13.90 -1.30
N GLY A 35 5.48 13.31 -0.22
CA GLY A 35 5.70 14.01 1.04
C GLY A 35 4.40 14.51 1.69
N LYS A 36 3.30 13.77 1.54
CA LYS A 36 1.96 14.10 2.04
C LYS A 36 1.38 13.02 2.96
N LEU A 37 2.23 12.17 3.52
CA LEU A 37 1.77 11.24 4.55
C LEU A 37 1.36 12.06 5.78
N SER A 38 0.22 11.72 6.38
CA SER A 38 -0.32 12.48 7.50
C SER A 38 0.47 12.19 8.78
N ASP A 39 1.12 13.20 9.34
CA ASP A 39 1.84 13.10 10.62
C ASP A 39 0.90 12.76 11.79
N GLN A 40 -0.38 13.12 11.70
CA GLN A 40 -1.37 12.76 12.71
C GLN A 40 -1.68 11.25 12.71
N GLN A 41 -1.69 10.63 11.52
CA GLN A 41 -1.96 9.19 11.38
C GLN A 41 -0.68 8.34 11.49
N TYR A 42 0.46 8.90 11.08
CA TYR A 42 1.76 8.25 11.02
C TYR A 42 2.81 9.12 11.72
N PRO A 43 2.74 9.28 13.05
CA PRO A 43 3.64 10.15 13.79
C PRO A 43 5.08 9.62 13.78
N TYR A 44 6.04 10.54 13.77
CA TYR A 44 7.45 10.23 13.95
C TYR A 44 7.76 9.88 15.41
N VAL A 45 8.60 8.86 15.62
CA VAL A 45 9.03 8.44 16.96
C VAL A 45 10.12 9.36 17.53
N THR A 46 10.99 9.89 16.67
CA THR A 46 12.08 10.82 17.03
C THR A 46 11.94 12.09 16.22
N GLY A 47 12.12 13.26 16.85
CA GLY A 47 11.81 14.59 16.29
C GLY A 47 12.69 15.09 15.12
N ASP A 48 13.64 14.29 14.64
CA ASP A 48 14.45 14.66 13.48
C ASP A 48 13.71 14.30 12.19
N ILE A 49 12.86 15.21 11.74
CA ILE A 49 12.18 15.14 10.46
C ILE A 49 13.05 15.86 9.44
N THR A 50 13.61 15.14 8.48
CA THR A 50 13.95 15.77 7.21
C THR A 50 12.69 15.78 6.36
N SER A 51 12.18 16.96 6.00
CA SER A 51 11.08 17.12 5.02
C SER A 51 11.51 16.73 3.59
N SER A 52 12.60 15.97 3.48
CA SER A 52 13.21 15.54 2.24
C SER A 52 12.43 14.37 1.66
N ARG A 53 12.50 14.27 0.33
CA ARG A 53 12.10 13.07 -0.39
C ARG A 53 12.78 11.85 0.21
N GLN A 54 11.99 10.84 0.57
CA GLN A 54 12.49 9.58 1.10
C GLN A 54 12.96 8.71 -0.08
N ASP A 55 14.23 8.29 -0.07
CA ASP A 55 14.77 7.45 -1.14
C ASP A 55 14.54 5.96 -0.92
N ASN A 56 14.39 5.53 0.34
CA ASN A 56 14.11 4.16 0.73
C ASN A 56 12.93 4.15 1.70
N LEU A 57 12.05 3.16 1.57
CA LEU A 57 10.89 2.94 2.43
C LEU A 57 10.83 1.47 2.84
N ILE A 58 10.86 1.21 4.14
CA ILE A 58 10.60 -0.13 4.69
C ILE A 58 9.20 -0.10 5.30
N MET A 59 8.31 -0.97 4.83
CA MET A 59 6.95 -1.10 5.33
C MET A 59 6.81 -2.46 6.02
N LEU A 60 6.59 -2.45 7.35
CA LEU A 60 6.31 -3.66 8.12
C LEU A 60 4.81 -3.79 8.37
N ILE A 61 4.19 -4.83 7.80
CA ILE A 61 2.79 -5.16 8.11
C ILE A 61 2.76 -6.21 9.21
N VAL A 62 2.35 -5.77 10.41
CA VAL A 62 2.13 -6.64 11.57
C VAL A 62 0.82 -7.39 11.40
N GLY A 63 0.82 -8.68 11.74
CA GLY A 63 -0.35 -9.54 11.59
C GLY A 63 -0.40 -10.26 10.24
N GLY A 64 0.41 -9.83 9.28
CA GLY A 64 0.63 -10.52 8.01
C GLY A 64 0.29 -9.64 6.79
N ALA A 65 0.94 -9.89 5.66
CA ALA A 65 0.73 -9.22 4.38
C ALA A 65 0.21 -10.21 3.33
N THR A 66 -0.24 -9.71 2.19
CA THR A 66 -0.80 -10.50 1.09
C THR A 66 0.08 -10.48 -0.15
N PHE A 67 -0.10 -11.45 -1.04
CA PHE A 67 0.59 -11.46 -2.33
C PHE A 67 0.21 -10.29 -3.23
N GLU A 68 -1.00 -9.74 -3.09
CA GLU A 68 -1.43 -8.54 -3.81
C GLU A 68 -0.62 -7.31 -3.40
N GLU A 69 -0.39 -7.12 -2.10
CA GLU A 69 0.47 -6.06 -1.57
C GLU A 69 1.92 -6.22 -2.04
N ALA A 70 2.44 -7.45 -2.02
CA ALA A 70 3.79 -7.74 -2.53
C ALA A 70 3.93 -7.44 -4.04
N LEU A 71 2.91 -7.81 -4.83
CA LEU A 71 2.86 -7.50 -6.27
C LEU A 71 2.84 -6.00 -6.51
N PHE A 72 2.07 -5.25 -5.72
CA PHE A 72 2.03 -3.80 -5.82
C PHE A 72 3.41 -3.18 -5.51
N VAL A 73 4.07 -3.58 -4.43
CA VAL A 73 5.43 -3.11 -4.10
C VAL A 73 6.42 -3.40 -5.21
N ARG A 74 6.38 -4.62 -5.77
CA ARG A 74 7.21 -4.98 -6.93
C ARG A 74 6.96 -4.05 -8.12
N SER A 75 5.70 -3.81 -8.49
CA SER A 75 5.34 -2.92 -9.59
C SER A 75 5.86 -1.49 -9.39
N GLN A 76 5.83 -0.98 -8.15
CA GLN A 76 6.35 0.35 -7.84
C GLN A 76 7.88 0.40 -7.93
N ASN A 77 8.59 -0.63 -7.49
CA ASN A 77 10.03 -0.72 -7.66
C ASN A 77 10.43 -0.82 -9.14
N GLU A 78 9.69 -1.58 -9.96
CA GLU A 78 9.91 -1.64 -11.41
C GLU A 78 9.68 -0.28 -12.07
N LYS A 79 8.60 0.44 -11.70
CA LYS A 79 8.35 1.82 -12.17
C LYS A 79 9.47 2.77 -11.78
N ARG A 80 10.00 2.66 -10.55
CA ARG A 80 11.16 3.45 -10.10
C ARG A 80 12.38 3.19 -10.98
N MET A 81 12.69 1.92 -11.28
CA MET A 81 13.82 1.56 -12.15
C MET A 81 13.68 2.12 -13.58
N GLN A 82 12.45 2.33 -14.04
CA GLN A 82 12.13 2.95 -15.34
C GLN A 82 12.13 4.49 -15.30
N GLY A 83 12.55 5.11 -14.19
CA GLY A 83 12.61 6.56 -14.03
C GLY A 83 11.33 7.20 -13.48
N GLY A 84 10.35 6.41 -13.04
CA GLY A 84 9.07 6.90 -12.48
C GLY A 84 9.16 7.59 -11.12
N GLY A 85 10.33 7.62 -10.49
CA GLY A 85 10.54 8.26 -9.18
C GLY A 85 10.00 7.43 -7.99
N GLY A 86 9.71 8.10 -6.88
CA GLY A 86 9.33 7.47 -5.59
C GLY A 86 10.49 6.81 -4.83
N PRO A 87 10.26 6.30 -3.59
CA PRO A 87 11.24 5.53 -2.81
C PRO A 87 11.43 4.10 -3.37
N ALA A 88 12.58 3.49 -3.08
CA ALA A 88 12.76 2.05 -3.21
C ALA A 88 12.10 1.38 -2.01
N VAL A 89 11.23 0.41 -2.25
CA VAL A 89 10.32 -0.08 -1.21
C VAL A 89 10.56 -1.54 -0.89
N THR A 90 10.68 -1.84 0.39
CA THR A 90 10.75 -3.21 0.93
C THR A 90 9.53 -3.48 1.79
N LEU A 91 8.77 -4.52 1.42
CA LEU A 91 7.68 -5.04 2.24
C LEU A 91 8.23 -6.12 3.17
N ALA A 92 8.07 -5.90 4.47
CA ALA A 92 8.33 -6.86 5.52
C ALA A 92 7.02 -7.24 6.19
N THR A 93 6.91 -8.48 6.66
CA THR A 93 5.73 -8.94 7.38
C THR A 93 6.05 -10.11 8.29
N THR A 94 5.17 -10.36 9.26
CA THR A 94 5.23 -11.53 10.13
C THR A 94 4.78 -12.81 9.43
N PHE A 95 3.90 -12.73 8.44
CA PHE A 95 3.36 -13.87 7.71
C PHE A 95 2.81 -13.46 6.33
N MET A 96 2.91 -14.31 5.32
CA MET A 96 2.28 -14.08 4.01
C MET A 96 0.94 -14.83 3.92
N HIS A 97 -0.15 -14.10 3.97
CA HIS A 97 -1.50 -14.64 3.94
C HIS A 97 -2.06 -14.83 2.53
N ASN A 98 -2.77 -15.95 2.41
CA ASN A 98 -3.92 -16.11 1.52
C ASN A 98 -5.22 -16.08 2.33
N THR A 99 -6.37 -16.12 1.66
CA THR A 99 -7.69 -16.08 2.32
C THR A 99 -7.87 -17.17 3.39
N THR A 100 -7.43 -18.40 3.11
CA THR A 100 -7.57 -19.53 4.06
C THR A 100 -6.79 -19.28 5.34
N SER A 101 -5.49 -18.95 5.22
CA SER A 101 -4.63 -18.68 6.38
C SER A 101 -5.08 -17.45 7.17
N PHE A 102 -5.56 -16.41 6.49
CA PHE A 102 -6.11 -15.22 7.13
C PHE A 102 -7.34 -15.58 7.98
N ILE A 103 -8.34 -16.25 7.41
CA ILE A 103 -9.55 -16.66 8.14
C ILE A 103 -9.21 -17.58 9.33
N GLN A 104 -8.26 -18.51 9.16
CA GLN A 104 -7.79 -19.39 10.24
C GLN A 104 -7.13 -18.61 11.39
N GLN A 105 -6.36 -17.56 11.09
CA GLN A 105 -5.76 -16.73 12.13
C GLN A 105 -6.83 -16.02 12.98
N PHE A 106 -7.94 -15.57 12.37
CA PHE A 106 -9.07 -14.99 13.11
C PHE A 106 -9.79 -16.01 13.96
N SER A 107 -9.98 -17.24 13.46
CA SER A 107 -10.65 -18.28 14.25
C SER A 107 -9.86 -18.66 15.49
N ILE A 108 -8.53 -18.74 15.40
CA ILE A 108 -7.64 -19.00 16.54
C ILE A 108 -7.61 -17.80 17.50
N SER A 109 -7.63 -16.58 16.97
CA SER A 109 -7.58 -15.37 17.79
C SER A 109 -8.85 -15.12 18.61
N SER A 110 -9.98 -15.76 18.28
CA SER A 110 -11.28 -15.57 18.97
C SER A 110 -11.29 -15.80 20.50
N HIS A 111 -10.18 -16.28 21.08
CA HIS A 111 -9.99 -16.40 22.52
C HIS A 111 -10.01 -15.04 23.27
N TRP A 112 -9.79 -13.89 22.62
CA TRP A 112 -9.89 -12.57 23.25
C TRP A 112 -11.33 -12.07 23.45
N ALA A 113 -12.34 -12.75 22.88
CA ALA A 113 -13.74 -12.39 22.98
C ALA A 113 -14.45 -13.05 24.20
N ARG A 114 -13.69 -13.60 25.16
CA ARG A 114 -14.21 -14.12 26.43
C ARG A 114 -13.76 -13.27 27.60
#